data_AF-A0A4P6ZIA0-F1
#
_entry.id   AF-A0A4P6ZIA0-F1
#
_cell.length_a   1.000
_cell.length_b   1.000
_cell.length_c   1.000
_cell.angle_alpha   90.00
_cell.angle_beta   90.00
_cell.angle_gamma   90.00
#
_symmetry.space_group_name_H-M   'P 1'
#
loop_
_entity.id
_entity.type
_entity.pdbx_description
1 polymer ?
#
loop_
_entity_poly.entity_id
_entity_poly.type
_entity_poly.pdbx_seq_one_letter_code
_entity_poly.pdbx_strand_id
1 'polypeptide(L)' 'MKKLAGMKKGFSSLENKKLRDLRTIRGGEDSVRTAPSNAVGEGCADEDVYTDAGGTRDNWQYKARLTACDHPFY' A
#
# COMPACT_ATOMS: atom_id res chain seq x y z
N MET A 1 32.42 31.85 3.77
CA MET A 1 31.48 30.84 3.23
C MET A 1 32.25 29.86 2.35
N LYS A 2 32.24 28.56 2.67
CA LYS A 2 32.90 27.52 1.84
C LYS A 2 32.12 27.36 0.53
N LYS A 3 32.78 27.55 -0.61
CA LYS A 3 32.15 27.35 -1.93
C LYS A 3 31.92 25.85 -2.15
N LEU A 4 30.66 25.45 -2.30
CA LEU A 4 30.27 24.08 -2.63
C LEU A 4 30.63 23.80 -4.09
N ALA A 5 31.85 23.31 -4.33
CA ALA A 5 32.30 22.84 -5.63
C ALA A 5 31.64 21.49 -5.93
N GLY A 6 30.81 21.41 -6.98
CA GLY A 6 30.23 20.15 -7.46
C GLY A 6 28.72 20.17 -7.74
N MET A 7 27.97 21.20 -7.32
CA MET A 7 26.58 21.35 -7.74
C MET A 7 26.54 21.77 -9.21
N LYS A 8 26.11 20.86 -10.09
CA LYS A 8 25.93 21.12 -11.52
C LYS A 8 25.04 22.37 -11.69
N LYS A 9 25.53 23.38 -12.41
CA LYS A 9 24.77 24.58 -12.79
C LYS A 9 23.70 24.18 -13.80
N GLY A 10 22.56 23.71 -13.32
CA GLY A 10 21.50 23.27 -14.21
C GLY A 10 20.53 22.26 -13.62
N PHE A 11 20.33 22.23 -12.30
CA PHE A 11 19.07 21.70 -11.78
C PHE A 11 17.94 22.57 -12.34
N SER A 12 17.51 22.22 -13.54
CA SER A 12 16.23 22.63 -14.07
C SER A 12 15.20 22.08 -13.09
N SER A 13 14.25 22.92 -12.66
CA SER A 13 13.08 22.50 -11.87
C SER A 13 12.30 21.33 -12.51
N LEU A 14 12.68 20.92 -13.73
CA LEU A 14 12.13 19.84 -14.53
C LEU A 14 12.87 18.49 -14.42
N GLU A 15 13.83 18.28 -13.51
CA GLU A 15 14.23 16.90 -13.19
C GLU A 15 13.11 16.12 -12.46
N ASN A 16 12.06 16.81 -11.99
CA ASN A 16 10.74 16.22 -11.70
C ASN A 16 9.87 16.04 -12.96
N LYS A 17 10.48 15.57 -14.06
CA LYS A 17 9.82 15.41 -15.38
C LYS A 17 8.64 14.43 -15.41
N LYS A 18 8.33 13.76 -14.30
CA LYS A 18 7.33 12.68 -14.25
C LYS A 18 6.01 13.02 -13.55
N LEU A 19 5.85 14.18 -12.90
CA LEU A 19 4.61 14.50 -12.19
C LEU A 19 4.15 15.93 -12.50
N ARG A 20 3.40 16.08 -13.61
CA ARG A 20 2.85 17.37 -14.07
C ARG A 20 1.61 17.81 -13.30
N ASP A 21 0.90 16.85 -12.69
CA ASP A 21 -0.32 17.10 -11.94
C ASP A 21 -0.39 16.20 -10.71
N LEU A 22 -0.12 16.78 -9.54
CA LEU A 22 -0.18 16.07 -8.26
C LEU A 22 -1.62 15.77 -7.82
N ARG A 23 -2.64 16.41 -8.42
CA ARG A 23 -4.06 16.19 -8.07
C ARG A 23 -4.56 14.81 -8.50
N THR A 24 -3.86 14.19 -9.46
CA THR A 24 -4.14 12.81 -9.91
C THR A 24 -3.49 11.75 -9.01
N ILE A 25 -2.54 12.13 -8.16
CA ILE A 25 -1.92 11.20 -7.21
C ILE A 25 -2.88 11.00 -6.05
N ARG A 26 -3.76 10.01 -6.20
CA ARG A 26 -4.63 9.50 -5.15
C ARG A 26 -3.84 8.46 -4.35
N GLY A 27 -3.19 8.89 -3.28
CA GLY A 27 -2.54 8.00 -2.34
C GLY A 27 -3.49 7.66 -1.20
N GLY A 28 -3.82 6.37 -1.03
CA GLY A 28 -4.60 5.89 0.11
C GLY A 28 -6.12 6.02 -0.01
N GLU A 29 -6.68 6.12 -1.21
CA GLU A 29 -8.12 5.87 -1.44
C GLU A 29 -8.31 4.40 -1.84
N ASP A 30 -9.32 3.73 -1.28
CA ASP A 30 -9.70 2.34 -1.56
C ASP A 30 -8.55 1.32 -1.42
N SER A 31 -7.66 1.57 -0.45
CA SER A 31 -6.55 0.69 -0.13
C SER A 31 -7.02 -0.57 0.60
N VAL A 32 -6.31 -1.66 0.36
CA VAL A 32 -6.56 -2.96 1.00
C VAL A 32 -5.32 -3.36 1.80
N ARG A 33 -5.53 -3.86 3.01
CA ARG A 33 -4.50 -4.48 3.86
C ARG A 33 -4.93 -5.87 4.28
N THR A 34 -3.96 -6.76 4.44
CA THR A 34 -4.18 -8.10 4.97
C THR A 34 -3.34 -8.33 6.22
N ALA A 35 -3.84 -9.15 7.13
CA ALA A 35 -3.13 -9.59 8.33
C ALA A 35 -3.45 -11.06 8.64
N PRO A 36 -2.49 -11.87 9.13
CA PRO A 36 -2.78 -13.24 9.55
C PRO A 36 -3.82 -13.26 10.68
N SER A 37 -4.89 -14.04 10.53
CA SER A 37 -5.94 -14.11 11.54
C SER A 37 -5.74 -15.21 12.58
N ASN A 38 -4.92 -16.23 12.28
CA ASN A 38 -4.58 -17.34 13.17
C ASN A 38 -5.80 -18.03 13.81
N ALA A 39 -6.94 -18.03 13.11
CA ALA A 39 -8.20 -18.59 13.59
C ALA A 39 -8.43 -20.02 13.08
N VAL A 40 -7.56 -20.52 12.21
CA VAL A 40 -7.63 -21.87 11.64
C VAL A 40 -6.56 -22.79 12.23
N GLY A 41 -6.83 -24.09 12.17
CA GLY A 41 -5.90 -25.13 12.64
C GLY A 41 -4.79 -25.45 11.65
N GLU A 42 -3.92 -26.38 12.05
CA GLU A 42 -2.82 -26.89 11.23
C GLU A 42 -3.32 -27.43 9.87
N GLY A 43 -2.62 -27.10 8.78
CA GLY A 43 -3.02 -27.44 7.40
C GLY A 43 -3.95 -26.41 6.72
N CYS A 44 -4.27 -25.32 7.41
CA CYS A 44 -4.99 -24.18 6.87
C CYS A 44 -4.23 -22.87 7.12
N ALA A 45 -4.39 -21.91 6.22
CA ALA A 45 -3.94 -20.53 6.37
C ALA A 45 -5.13 -19.58 6.28
N ASP A 46 -5.11 -18.52 7.08
CA ASP A 46 -6.16 -17.52 7.09
C ASP A 46 -5.63 -16.08 7.18
N GLU A 47 -6.26 -15.19 6.41
CA GLU A 47 -5.94 -13.77 6.36
C GLU A 47 -7.20 -12.91 6.50
N ASP A 48 -7.17 -11.96 7.43
CA ASP A 48 -8.18 -10.92 7.56
C ASP A 48 -7.88 -9.77 6.59
N VAL A 49 -8.90 -9.37 5.83
CA VAL A 49 -8.84 -8.30 4.83
C VAL A 49 -9.50 -7.06 5.40
N TYR A 50 -8.79 -5.94 5.35
CA TYR A 50 -9.26 -4.62 5.79
C TYR A 50 -9.25 -3.62 4.64
N THR A 51 -10.20 -2.69 4.66
CA THR A 51 -10.39 -1.66 3.63
C THR A 51 -10.63 -0.30 4.26
N ASP A 52 -10.12 0.77 3.64
CA ASP A 52 -10.45 2.16 3.97
C ASP A 52 -11.47 2.78 2.99
N ALA A 53 -11.96 1.97 2.04
CA ALA A 53 -13.05 2.31 1.13
C ALA A 53 -14.28 2.82 1.93
N GLY A 54 -14.63 4.08 1.70
CA GLY A 54 -15.56 4.85 2.56
C GLY A 54 -15.00 6.20 3.04
N GLY A 55 -13.75 6.52 2.70
CA GLY A 55 -13.19 7.87 2.81
C GLY A 55 -12.76 8.27 4.21
N THR A 56 -12.72 7.33 5.16
CA THR A 56 -12.16 7.59 6.48
C THR A 56 -10.70 7.15 6.51
N ARG A 57 -9.84 8.10 6.16
CA ARG A 57 -8.39 8.00 6.30
C ARG A 57 -8.08 7.52 7.73
N ASP A 58 -7.27 6.47 7.83
CA ASP A 58 -6.88 5.81 9.10
C ASP A 58 -7.98 5.02 9.84
N ASN A 59 -9.15 4.79 9.24
CA ASN A 59 -10.21 3.95 9.78
C ASN A 59 -10.38 2.66 8.95
N TRP A 60 -9.56 1.67 9.27
CA TRP A 60 -9.56 0.37 8.58
C TRP A 60 -10.77 -0.46 9.02
N GLN A 61 -11.66 -0.77 8.07
CA GLN A 61 -12.85 -1.59 8.29
C GLN A 61 -12.57 -3.04 7.90
N TYR A 62 -13.02 -3.98 8.74
CA TYR A 62 -12.98 -5.40 8.39
C TYR A 62 -13.90 -5.65 7.19
N LYS A 63 -13.37 -6.35 6.19
CA LYS A 63 -14.09 -6.68 4.96
C LYS A 63 -14.43 -8.16 4.88
N ALA A 64 -13.45 -9.03 5.09
CA ALA A 64 -13.60 -10.47 4.95
C ALA A 64 -12.43 -11.21 5.59
N ARG A 65 -12.60 -12.51 5.79
CA ARG A 65 -11.53 -13.46 6.08
C ARG A 65 -11.39 -14.38 4.88
N LEU A 66 -10.18 -14.51 4.36
CA LEU A 66 -9.83 -15.49 3.36
C LEU A 66 -9.27 -16.70 4.09
N THR A 67 -9.72 -17.90 3.71
CA THR A 67 -9.23 -19.15 4.28
C THR A 67 -8.87 -20.08 3.15
N ALA A 68 -7.66 -20.61 3.20
CA ALA A 68 -7.16 -21.62 2.29
C ALA A 68 -6.71 -22.83 3.12
N CYS A 69 -7.39 -23.95 2.92
CA CYS A 69 -6.99 -25.22 3.50
C CYS A 69 -6.48 -26.11 2.37
N ASP A 70 -5.34 -26.77 2.58
CA ASP A 70 -4.90 -27.83 1.68
C ASP A 70 -5.84 -29.03 1.85
N HIS A 71 -6.97 -29.01 1.16
CA HIS A 71 -7.73 -30.21 0.91
C HIS A 71 -7.05 -30.93 -0.26
N PRO A 72 -6.45 -32.13 -0.06
CA PRO A 72 -6.11 -32.97 -1.19
C PRO A 72 -7.41 -33.22 -1.96
N PHE A 73 -7.46 -32.80 -3.21
CA PHE A 73 -8.48 -33.21 -4.16
C PHE A 73 -8.42 -34.74 -4.21
N TYR A 74 -9.39 -35.42 -3.57
CA TYR A 74 -9.59 -36.86 -3.69
C TYR A 74 -10.31 -37.18 -5.01
#